data_AF-T2JTX5-F1
#
_entry.id   AF-T2JTX5-F1
#
_cell.length_a   1.000
_cell.length_b   1.000
_cell.length_c   1.000
_cell.angle_alpha   90.00
_cell.angle_beta   90.00
_cell.angle_gamma   90.00
#
_symmetry.space_group_name_H-M   'P 1'
#
loop_
_entity.id
_entity.type
_entity.pdbx_description
1 polymer ?
#
loop_
_entity_poly.entity_id
_entity_poly.type
_entity_poly.pdbx_seq_one_letter_code
_entity_poly.pdbx_strand_id
1 'polypeptide(L)' 'MSNKSQPISIYLTSRFKKDLSKLAKRFRSIRQDLAPLIDQLQGG' A
#
# COMPACT_ATOMS: atom_id res chain seq x y z
N MET A 1 24.35 -20.18 16.92
CA MET A 1 23.81 -18.97 17.59
C MET A 1 22.59 -18.53 16.81
N SER A 2 21.39 -18.70 17.37
CA SER A 2 20.13 -18.48 16.67
C SER A 2 19.79 -16.98 16.68
N ASN A 3 19.92 -16.31 15.53
CA ASN A 3 19.53 -14.91 15.33
C ASN A 3 17.99 -14.81 15.34
N LYS A 4 17.39 -14.86 16.53
CA LYS A 4 15.96 -14.56 16.71
C LYS A 4 15.78 -13.07 16.50
N SER A 5 15.48 -12.67 15.26
CA SER A 5 15.07 -11.31 14.92
C SER A 5 13.95 -10.91 15.87
N GLN A 6 14.24 -10.00 16.81
CA GLN A 6 13.22 -9.53 17.73
C GLN A 6 12.08 -8.88 16.91
N PRO A 7 10.81 -9.14 17.23
CA PRO A 7 9.70 -8.57 16.49
C PRO A 7 9.70 -7.05 16.72
N ILE A 8 10.02 -6.29 15.67
CA ILE A 8 9.96 -4.83 15.69
C ILE A 8 8.50 -4.43 15.47
N SER A 9 7.91 -3.79 16.47
CA SER A 9 6.55 -3.25 16.39
C SER A 9 6.59 -1.83 15.86
N ILE A 10 6.12 -1.65 14.62
CA ILE A 10 5.98 -0.33 13.99
C ILE A 10 4.57 0.20 14.28
N TYR A 11 4.48 1.32 15.00
CA TYR A 11 3.21 1.96 15.32
C TYR A 11 2.94 3.14 14.40
N LEU A 12 1.75 3.16 13.80
CA LEU A 12 1.28 4.29 13.02
C LEU A 12 0.70 5.35 13.94
N THR A 13 1.15 6.60 13.79
CA THR A 13 0.58 7.73 14.51
C THR A 13 -0.87 7.98 14.09
N SER A 14 -1.67 8.58 14.98
CA SER A 14 -3.09 8.88 14.69
C SER A 14 -3.27 9.79 13.47
N ARG A 15 -2.34 10.72 13.23
CA ARG A 15 -2.34 11.57 12.03
C ARG A 15 -2.08 10.73 10.77
N PHE A 16 -1.05 9.89 10.80
CA PHE A 16 -0.71 9.04 9.67
C PHE A 16 -1.84 8.07 9.32
N LYS A 17 -2.53 7.48 10.30
CA LYS A 17 -3.70 6.62 10.06
C LYS A 17 -4.83 7.35 9.33
N LYS A 18 -5.10 8.62 9.69
CA LYS A 18 -6.12 9.45 9.03
C LYS A 18 -5.75 9.74 7.58
N ASP A 19 -4.50 10.09 7.33
CA ASP A 19 -4.02 10.39 5.98
C ASP A 19 -4.01 9.14 5.10
N LEU A 20 -3.60 7.99 5.65
CA LEU A 20 -3.69 6.68 4.96
C LEU A 20 -5.13 6.33 4.59
N SER A 21 -6.08 6.60 5.48
CA SER A 21 -7.51 6.35 5.21
C SER A 21 -8.06 7.24 4.10
N LYS A 22 -7.65 8.51 4.06
CA LYS A 22 -8.00 9.42 2.95
C LYS A 22 -7.38 8.95 1.63
N LEU A 23 -6.11 8.53 1.67
CA LEU A 23 -5.40 8.02 0.51
C LEU A 23 -6.09 6.77 -0.05
N ALA A 24 -6.40 5.81 0.82
CA ALA A 24 -7.09 4.57 0.45
C ALA A 24 -8.48 4.82 -0.14
N LYS A 25 -9.21 5.83 0.34
CA LYS A 25 -10.50 6.23 -0.25
C LYS A 25 -10.33 6.86 -1.63
N ARG A 26 -9.36 7.77 -1.78
CA ARG A 26 -9.07 8.46 -3.05
C ARG A 26 -8.64 7.49 -4.15
N PHE A 27 -7.88 6.48 -3.75
CA PHE A 27 -7.30 5.48 -4.65
C PHE A 27 -7.97 4.11 -4.50
N ARG A 28 -9.23 4.07 -4.03
CA ARG A 28 -9.95 2.81 -3.78
C ARG A 28 -10.08 1.96 -5.04
N SER A 29 -10.19 2.63 -6.19
CA SER A 29 -10.27 2.01 -7.51
C SER A 29 -8.98 2.13 -8.31
N ILE A 30 -7.85 2.56 -7.70
CA ILE A 30 -6.62 2.79 -8.47
C ILE A 30 -6.14 1.53 -9.20
N ARG A 31 -6.40 0.33 -8.64
CA ARG A 31 -6.13 -0.93 -9.34
C ARG A 31 -7.02 -1.14 -10.56
N GLN A 32 -8.28 -0.71 -10.52
CA GLN A 32 -9.19 -0.77 -11.66
C GLN A 32 -8.79 0.28 -12.70
N ASP A 33 -8.43 1.49 -12.27
CA ASP A 33 -8.00 2.58 -13.15
C ASP A 33 -6.65 2.25 -13.83
N LEU A 34 -5.75 1.56 -13.12
CA LEU A 34 -4.46 1.13 -13.65
C LEU A 34 -4.51 -0.18 -14.42
N ALA A 35 -5.53 -1.03 -14.22
CA ALA A 35 -5.66 -2.31 -14.93
C ALA A 35 -5.55 -2.17 -16.46
N PRO A 36 -6.29 -1.29 -17.15
CA PRO A 36 -6.17 -1.16 -18.59
C PRO A 36 -4.81 -0.61 -19.03
N LEU A 37 -4.18 0.24 -18.21
CA LEU A 37 -2.82 0.74 -18.44
C LEU A 37 -1.77 -0.37 -18.30
N ILE A 38 -1.94 -1.25 -17.32
CA ILE A 38 -1.07 -2.43 -17.13
C ILE A 38 -1.26 -3.41 -18.29
N ASP A 39 -2.50 -3.65 -18.72
CA ASP A 39 -2.80 -4.51 -19.87
C ASP A 39 -2.17 -3.94 -21.16
N GLN A 40 -2.24 -2.63 -21.36
CA GLN A 40 -1.55 -1.95 -22.46
C GLN A 40 -0.03 -2.12 -22.41
N LEU A 41 0.58 -1.94 -21.23
CA LEU A 41 2.03 -2.11 -21.06
C LEU A 41 2.49 -3.57 -21.21
N GLN A 42 1.63 -4.53 -20.90
CA GLN A 42 1.92 -5.96 -21.09
C GLN A 42 1.70 -6.41 -22.55
N GLY A 43 0.85 -5.71 -23.30
CA GLY A 43 0.56 -6.00 -24.70
C GLY A 43 1.69 -5.65 -25.69
N GLY A 44 2.63 -4.79 -25.29
CA GLY A 44 3.77 -4.34 -26.11
C GLY A 44 3.60 -2.92 -26.63
#